data_AF-A0A7C6TYD3-F1
#
_entry.id   AF-A0A7C6TYD3-F1
#
_cell.length_a   1.000
_cell.length_b   1.000
_cell.length_c   1.000
_cell.angle_alpha   90.00
_cell.angle_beta   90.00
_cell.angle_gamma   90.00
#
_symmetry.space_group_name_H-M   'P 1'
#
loop_
_entity.id
_entity.type
_entity.pdbx_description
1 polymer ?
#
loop_
_entity_poly.entity_id
_entity_poly.type
_entity_poly.pdbx_seq_one_letter_code
_entity_poly.pdbx_strand_id
1 'polypeptide(L)' 'MSWKNEVQKVINVLCPVGGVFSLDDIYQFGDHFKELYPNNYHINEKIRQMLQFLRDDGIIDFIENNGEYRRLK' A
#
# COMPACT_ATOMS: atom_id res chain seq x y z
N MET A 1 -13.67 -3.31 8.55
CA MET A 1 -12.22 -3.27 8.27
C MET A 1 -11.90 -1.94 7.60
N SER A 2 -10.85 -1.24 8.02
CA SER A 2 -10.46 0.05 7.41
C SER A 2 -9.52 -0.19 6.23
N TRP A 3 -9.55 0.70 5.23
CA TRP A 3 -8.63 0.70 4.09
C TRP A 3 -7.16 0.62 4.54
N LYS A 4 -6.81 1.36 5.59
CA LYS A 4 -5.46 1.38 6.16
C LYS A 4 -5.01 -0.01 6.62
N ASN A 5 -5.87 -0.75 7.31
CA ASN A 5 -5.54 -2.09 7.80
C ASN A 5 -5.38 -3.09 6.66
N GLU A 6 -6.22 -3.00 5.61
CA GLU A 6 -6.10 -3.89 4.45
C GLU A 6 -4.83 -3.59 3.64
N VAL A 7 -4.50 -2.31 3.42
CA VAL A 7 -3.24 -1.92 2.77
C VAL A 7 -2.03 -2.43 3.56
N GLN A 8 -2.04 -2.32 4.90
CA GLN A 8 -0.97 -2.88 5.73
C GLN A 8 -0.83 -4.39 5.59
N LYS A 9 -1.95 -5.14 5.54
CA LYS A 9 -1.89 -6.60 5.32
C LYS A 9 -1.26 -6.94 3.98
N VAL A 10 -1.61 -6.23 2.91
CA VAL A 10 -1.01 -6.43 1.59
C VAL A 10 0.49 -6.14 1.63
N ILE A 11 0.92 -5.04 2.25
CA ILE A 11 2.34 -4.73 2.42
C ILE A 11 3.08 -5.84 3.18
N ASN A 12 2.44 -6.42 4.21
CA ASN A 12 3.02 -7.52 4.98
C ASN A 12 3.24 -8.79 4.15
N VAL A 13 2.40 -9.01 3.13
CA VAL A 13 2.54 -10.13 2.18
C VAL A 13 3.58 -9.81 1.11
N LEU A 14 3.64 -8.56 0.64
CA LEU A 14 4.59 -8.11 -0.39
C LEU A 14 6.04 -8.21 0.07
N CYS A 15 6.33 -7.80 1.31
CA CYS A 15 7.70 -7.79 1.79
C CYS A 15 7.82 -7.90 3.32
N PRO A 16 8.93 -8.48 3.82
CA PRO A 16 9.27 -8.43 5.24
C PRO A 16 9.69 -7.01 5.66
N VAL A 17 9.80 -6.78 6.97
CA VAL A 17 10.37 -5.52 7.51
C VAL A 17 11.79 -5.33 6.98
N GLY A 18 12.10 -4.11 6.52
CA GLY A 18 13.35 -3.77 5.83
C GLY A 18 13.33 -4.07 4.32
N GLY A 19 12.32 -4.80 3.83
CA GLY A 19 12.11 -5.06 2.42
C GLY A 19 11.60 -3.84 1.65
N VAL A 20 11.68 -3.94 0.33
CA VAL A 20 11.23 -2.91 -0.61
C VAL A 20 10.12 -3.47 -1.48
N PHE A 21 9.13 -2.64 -1.78
CA PHE A 21 8.07 -2.93 -2.75
C PHE A 21 7.80 -1.69 -3.59
N SER A 22 7.34 -1.88 -4.81
CA SER A 22 6.95 -0.81 -5.73
C SER A 22 5.46 -0.48 -5.62
N LEU A 23 5.10 0.68 -6.14
CA LEU A 23 3.70 1.05 -6.30
C LEU A 23 2.93 0.06 -7.21
N ASP A 24 3.61 -0.50 -8.21
CA ASP A 24 3.01 -1.47 -9.13
C ASP A 24 2.74 -2.82 -8.45
N ASP A 25 3.58 -3.23 -7.49
CA ASP A 25 3.39 -4.47 -6.73
C ASP A 25 2.08 -4.45 -5.94
N ILE A 26 1.77 -3.31 -5.30
CA ILE A 26 0.51 -3.18 -4.55
C ILE A 26 -0.70 -3.02 -5.48
N TYR A 27 -0.52 -2.46 -6.68
CA TYR A 27 -1.60 -2.37 -7.67
C TYR A 27 -2.05 -3.72 -8.22
N GLN A 28 -1.21 -4.76 -8.15
CA GLN A 28 -1.63 -6.13 -8.47
C GLN A 28 -2.76 -6.63 -7.54
N PHE A 29 -2.93 -6.02 -6.36
CA PHE A 29 -4.02 -6.33 -5.42
C PHE A 29 -5.28 -5.49 -5.68
N GLY A 30 -5.35 -4.75 -6.79
CA GLY A 30 -6.49 -3.88 -7.11
C GLY A 30 -7.83 -4.60 -7.11
N ASP A 31 -7.90 -5.81 -7.67
CA ASP A 31 -9.12 -6.62 -7.69
C ASP A 31 -9.56 -7.03 -6.28
N HIS A 32 -8.61 -7.41 -5.42
CA HIS A 32 -8.88 -7.71 -4.00
C HIS A 32 -9.49 -6.51 -3.27
N PHE A 33 -8.96 -5.30 -3.49
CA PHE A 33 -9.55 -4.09 -2.92
C PHE A 33 -10.92 -3.76 -3.51
N LYS A 34 -11.16 -4.05 -4.78
CA LYS A 34 -12.45 -3.83 -5.44
C LYS A 34 -13.52 -4.78 -4.91
N GLU A 35 -13.18 -6.02 -4.59
CA GLU A 35 -14.09 -6.96 -3.93
C GLU A 35 -14.47 -6.50 -2.53
N LEU A 36 -13.51 -5.99 -1.75
CA LEU A 36 -13.75 -5.47 -0.40
C LEU A 36 -14.49 -4.12 -0.40
N TYR A 37 -14.25 -3.30 -1.41
CA TYR A 37 -14.77 -1.93 -1.52
C TYR A 37 -15.38 -1.67 -2.91
N PRO A 38 -16.47 -2.36 -3.28
CA PRO A 38 -17.04 -2.36 -4.64
C PRO A 38 -17.56 -0.99 -5.09
N ASN A 39 -17.89 -0.11 -4.14
CA ASN A 39 -18.39 1.24 -4.42
C ASN A 39 -17.26 2.27 -4.66
N ASN A 40 -15.99 1.87 -4.56
CA ASN A 40 -14.86 2.75 -4.82
C ASN A 40 -14.33 2.54 -6.24
N TYR A 41 -14.60 3.50 -7.12
CA TYR A 41 -14.15 3.48 -8.51
C TYR A 41 -12.69 3.95 -8.70
N HIS A 42 -12.05 4.43 -7.63
CA HIS A 42 -10.71 5.03 -7.63
C HIS A 42 -9.79 4.27 -6.65
N ILE A 43 -9.63 2.96 -6.89
CA ILE A 43 -8.85 2.06 -6.02
C ILE A 43 -7.39 2.49 -5.93
N ASN A 44 -6.75 2.78 -7.08
CA ASN A 44 -5.33 3.14 -7.13
C ASN A 44 -5.05 4.48 -6.43
N GLU A 45 -5.94 5.46 -6.59
CA GLU A 45 -5.91 6.73 -5.85
C GLU A 45 -6.01 6.48 -4.35
N LYS A 46 -6.93 5.60 -3.94
CA LYS A 46 -7.13 5.28 -2.52
C LYS A 46 -5.92 4.57 -1.92
N ILE A 47 -5.29 3.66 -2.66
CA ILE A 47 -4.04 3.01 -2.26
C ILE A 47 -2.95 4.06 -2.06
N ARG A 48 -2.74 4.98 -3.03
CA ARG A 48 -1.75 6.06 -2.89
C ARG A 48 -2.02 6.92 -1.65
N GLN A 49 -3.27 7.27 -1.39
CA GLN A 49 -3.67 8.00 -0.19
C GLN A 49 -3.31 7.23 1.08
N MET A 50 -3.54 5.92 1.12
CA MET A 50 -3.19 5.10 2.29
C MET A 50 -1.68 4.98 2.48
N LEU A 51 -0.91 4.82 1.40
CA LEU A 51 0.56 4.79 1.47
C LEU A 51 1.12 6.11 2.03
N GLN A 52 0.55 7.26 1.67
CA GLN A 52 0.93 8.55 2.26
C GLN A 52 0.70 8.56 3.77
N PHE A 53 -0.46 8.13 4.24
CA PHE A 53 -0.71 8.04 5.69
C PHE A 53 0.23 7.06 6.40
N LEU A 54 0.52 5.90 5.81
CA LEU A 54 1.46 4.93 6.38
C LEU A 54 2.89 5.46 6.44
N ARG A 55 3.28 6.27 5.46
CA ARG A 55 4.57 6.96 5.46
C ARG A 55 4.62 7.99 6.58
N ASP A 56 3.58 8.82 6.70
CA ASP A 56 3.49 9.85 7.73
C ASP A 56 3.46 9.24 9.15
N ASP A 57 2.95 8.02 9.30
CA ASP A 57 2.99 7.23 10.55
C ASP A 57 4.35 6.52 10.82
N GLY A 58 5.32 6.64 9.90
CA GLY A 58 6.63 5.97 9.99
C GLY A 58 6.54 4.45 9.92
N ILE A 59 5.58 3.91 9.15
CA ILE A 59 5.42 2.47 8.89
C ILE A 59 6.16 2.08 7.61
N ILE A 60 6.15 2.97 6.62
CA ILE A 60 6.92 2.83 5.39
C ILE A 60 7.75 4.10 5.15
N ASP A 61 8.77 4.00 4.31
CA ASP A 61 9.54 5.13 3.81
C ASP A 61 9.48 5.17 2.29
N PHE A 62 9.52 6.36 1.70
CA PHE A 62 9.52 6.51 0.25
C PHE A 62 10.96 6.53 -0.26
N ILE A 63 11.30 5.61 -1.16
CA ILE A 63 12.61 5.60 -1.81
C ILE A 63 12.49 6.45 -3.09
N GLU A 64 13.07 7.64 -3.05
CA GLU A 64 13.06 8.55 -4.20
C GLU A 64 13.72 7.91 -5.44
N ASN A 65 13.11 8.17 -6.61
CA ASN A 65 13.50 7.82 -8.00
C ASN A 65 12.73 6.70 -8.73
N ASN A 66 11.99 5.80 -8.08
CA ASN A 66 11.29 4.70 -8.79
C ASN A 66 9.83 4.44 -8.37
N GLY A 67 9.25 5.24 -7.47
CA GLY A 67 7.93 4.90 -6.91
C GLY A 67 8.00 3.68 -5.97
N GLU A 68 9.13 3.50 -5.32
CA GLU A 68 9.40 2.39 -4.39
C GLU A 68 9.23 2.83 -2.93
N TYR A 69 8.90 1.86 -2.09
CA TYR A 69 8.66 2.04 -0.67
C TYR A 69 9.45 1.01 0.11
N ARG A 70 10.07 1.43 1.22
CA ARG A 70 10.68 0.54 2.20
C ARG A 70 9.72 0.30 3.34
N ARG A 71 9.54 -0.95 3.74
CA ARG A 71 8.79 -1.28 4.95
C ARG A 71 9.67 -1.09 6.19
N LEU A 72 9.22 -0.31 7.18
CA LEU A 72 9.95 -0.03 8.42
C LEU A 72 9.45 -0.82 9.64
N LYS A 73 8.17 -1.25 9.65
CA LYS A 73 7.52 -1.98 10.75
C LYS A 73 6.68 -3.15 10.24
#